data_AF-A0A545SKY6-F1
#
_entry.id   AF-A0A545SKY6-F1
#
_cell.length_a   1.000
_cell.length_b   1.000
_cell.length_c   1.000
_cell.angle_alpha   90.00
_cell.angle_beta   90.00
_cell.angle_gamma   90.00
#
_symmetry.space_group_name_H-M   'P 1'
#
loop_
_entity.id
_entity.type
_entity.pdbx_description
1 polymer ?
#
loop_
_entity_poly.entity_id
_entity_poly.type
_entity_poly.pdbx_seq_one_letter_code
_entity_poly.pdbx_strand_id
1 'polypeptide(L)'
;MPRLGRLHLAGGYYHVIGRGLERRYIFKQDVDKEDFLERLGRALDQVRAQCLAWAVMSNHYHLLIRVGAEPLSKLMAPLLGGYAGSYNRRYHRSGYVFQNRYQSILCDADNYLLELVRYIHLRG
;
A
#
# COMPACT_ATOMS: atom_id res chain seq x y z
N MET A 1 -14.10 17.01 10.25
CA MET A 1 -12.99 17.11 11.22
C MET A 1 -11.66 17.15 10.47
N PRO A 2 -10.81 18.17 10.69
CA PRO A 2 -9.42 18.11 10.24
C PRO A 2 -8.75 16.95 10.98
N ARG A 3 -8.19 16.00 10.24
CA ARG A 3 -7.60 14.80 10.83
C ARG A 3 -6.10 15.06 11.03
N LEU A 4 -5.57 14.69 12.19
CA LEU A 4 -4.12 14.72 12.45
C LEU A 4 -3.37 14.10 11.26
N GLY A 5 -2.29 14.77 10.85
CA GLY A 5 -1.37 14.24 9.85
C GLY A 5 -0.84 12.89 10.28
N ARG A 6 -0.59 12.00 9.33
CA ARG A 6 0.10 10.74 9.65
C ARG A 6 1.50 11.06 10.15
N LEU A 7 1.91 10.44 11.25
CA LEU A 7 3.26 10.60 11.77
C LEU A 7 4.27 10.17 10.71
N HIS A 8 5.15 11.10 10.35
CA HIS A 8 6.30 10.84 9.48
C HIS A 8 7.56 10.89 10.33
N LEU A 9 8.27 9.77 10.35
CA LEU A 9 9.59 9.62 10.95
C LEU A 9 10.53 9.18 9.84
N ALA A 10 11.51 10.03 9.49
CA ALA A 10 12.49 9.71 8.46
C ALA A 10 13.28 8.46 8.85
N GLY A 11 13.45 7.53 7.90
CA GLY A 11 14.06 6.22 8.15
C GLY A 11 13.15 5.21 8.84
N GLY A 12 11.93 5.60 9.24
CA GLY A 12 10.97 4.75 9.93
C GLY A 12 10.41 3.63 9.05
N TYR A 13 10.05 2.52 9.69
CA TYR A 13 9.43 1.35 9.06
C TYR A 13 7.93 1.40 9.27
N TYR A 14 7.17 1.21 8.21
CA TYR A 14 5.72 1.31 8.24
C TYR A 14 5.08 0.06 7.66
N HIS A 15 4.21 -0.56 8.46
CA HIS A 15 3.25 -1.52 7.96
C HIS A 15 2.06 -0.78 7.36
N VAL A 16 1.91 -0.89 6.04
CA VAL A 16 0.85 -0.26 5.27
C VAL A 16 -0.19 -1.29 4.87
N ILE A 17 -1.46 -1.00 5.14
CA ILE A 17 -2.58 -1.89 4.81
C ILE A 17 -3.61 -1.10 4.02
N GLY A 18 -4.09 -1.67 2.91
CA GLY A 18 -5.23 -1.13 2.18
C GLY A 18 -6.15 -2.25 1.71
N ARG A 19 -7.45 -1.94 1.64
CA ARG A 19 -8.50 -2.91 1.33
C ARG A 19 -9.50 -2.32 0.35
N GLY A 20 -10.03 -3.18 -0.52
CA GLY A 20 -11.10 -2.86 -1.45
C GLY A 20 -12.39 -2.45 -0.75
N LEU A 21 -13.12 -1.52 -1.36
CA LEU A 21 -14.45 -1.12 -0.90
C LEU A 21 -15.36 -2.35 -0.77
N GLU A 22 -16.13 -2.44 0.31
CA GLU A 22 -17.01 -3.58 0.61
C GLU A 22 -16.29 -4.94 0.62
N ARG A 23 -14.98 -4.96 0.89
CA ARG A 23 -14.12 -6.17 0.83
C ARG A 23 -14.13 -6.85 -0.56
N ARG A 24 -14.55 -6.14 -1.60
CA ARG A 24 -14.58 -6.63 -2.99
C ARG A 24 -13.17 -6.93 -3.46
N TYR A 25 -13.09 -7.86 -4.42
CA TYR A 25 -11.84 -8.14 -5.10
C TYR A 25 -11.46 -6.92 -5.92
N ILE A 26 -10.32 -6.36 -5.57
CA ILE A 26 -9.68 -5.24 -6.25
C ILE A 26 -8.50 -5.71 -7.08
N PHE A 27 -8.00 -6.93 -6.85
CA PHE A 27 -7.05 -7.64 -7.69
C PHE A 27 -7.74 -8.91 -8.19
N LYS A 28 -8.45 -8.80 -9.32
CA LYS A 28 -9.29 -9.85 -9.91
C LYS A 28 -8.50 -10.78 -10.82
N GLN A 29 -7.45 -10.26 -11.45
CA GLN A 29 -6.57 -10.98 -12.37
C GLN A 29 -5.12 -10.63 -12.06
N ASP A 30 -4.17 -11.41 -12.57
CA ASP A 30 -2.74 -11.16 -12.31
C ASP A 30 -2.28 -9.81 -12.87
N VAL A 31 -2.85 -9.35 -13.99
CA VAL A 31 -2.61 -8.01 -14.55
C VAL A 31 -2.98 -6.86 -13.60
N ASP A 32 -3.88 -7.09 -12.64
CA ASP A 32 -4.17 -6.12 -11.59
C ASP A 32 -3.04 -6.04 -10.57
N LYS A 33 -2.51 -7.20 -10.17
CA LYS A 33 -1.38 -7.27 -9.24
C LYS A 33 -0.13 -6.69 -9.88
N GLU A 34 0.13 -7.01 -11.15
CA GLU A 34 1.24 -6.46 -11.94
C GLU A 34 1.15 -4.94 -12.06
N ASP A 35 0.00 -4.38 -12.47
CA ASP A 35 -0.18 -2.91 -12.56
C ASP A 35 0.04 -2.23 -11.19
N PHE A 36 -0.39 -2.84 -10.09
CA PHE A 36 -0.16 -2.32 -8.75
C PHE A 36 1.32 -2.37 -8.36
N LEU A 37 2.00 -3.49 -8.59
CA LEU A 37 3.42 -3.66 -8.23
C LEU A 37 4.35 -2.79 -9.08
N GLU A 38 4.06 -2.62 -10.38
CA GLU A 38 4.79 -1.68 -11.23
C GLU A 38 4.66 -0.24 -10.74
N ARG A 39 3.44 0.18 -10.39
CA ARG A 39 3.20 1.52 -9.82
C ARG A 39 3.90 1.68 -8.48
N LEU A 40 3.89 0.64 -7.66
CA LEU A 40 4.58 0.64 -6.37
C LEU A 40 6.08 0.85 -6.57
N GLY A 41 6.71 0.12 -7.50
CA GLY A 41 8.12 0.30 -7.87
C GLY A 41 8.43 1.73 -8.28
N ARG A 42 7.67 2.28 -9.24
CA ARG A 42 7.85 3.67 -9.69
C ARG A 42 7.68 4.68 -8.56
N ALA A 43 6.69 4.47 -7.69
CA ALA A 43 6.43 5.36 -6.56
C ALA A 43 7.54 5.30 -5.49
N LEU A 44 8.11 4.11 -5.25
CA LEU A 44 9.27 3.92 -4.36
C LEU A 44 10.48 4.70 -4.86
N ASP A 45 10.80 4.58 -6.15
CA ASP A 45 11.95 5.26 -6.77
C ASP A 45 11.81 6.78 -6.68
N GLN A 46 10.61 7.31 -6.96
CA GLN A 46 10.32 8.74 -6.93
C GLN A 46 10.60 9.39 -5.58
N VAL A 47 10.36 8.69 -4.48
CA VAL A 47 10.55 9.23 -3.12
C VAL A 47 11.75 8.64 -2.39
N ARG A 48 12.56 7.82 -3.07
CA ARG A 48 13.72 7.10 -2.51
C ARG A 48 13.35 6.31 -1.25
N ALA A 49 12.22 5.62 -1.28
CA ALA A 49 11.78 4.71 -0.22
C ALA A 49 12.06 3.25 -0.60
N GLN A 50 12.03 2.35 0.38
CA GLN A 50 12.28 0.92 0.18
C GLN A 50 11.07 0.09 0.60
N CYS A 51 10.64 -0.85 -0.23
CA CYS A 51 9.67 -1.88 0.15
C CYS A 51 10.44 -3.15 0.50
N LEU A 52 10.36 -3.56 1.77
CA LEU A 52 11.11 -4.70 2.30
C LEU A 52 10.34 -6.01 2.16
N ALA A 53 9.01 -5.93 2.15
CA ALA A 53 8.11 -7.06 1.95
C ALA A 53 6.74 -6.58 1.48
N TRP A 54 6.04 -7.42 0.73
CA TRP A 54 4.66 -7.18 0.33
C TRP A 54 3.85 -8.47 0.24
N ALA A 55 2.55 -8.37 0.48
CA ALA A 55 1.56 -9.37 0.08
C ALA A 55 0.38 -8.66 -0.59
N VAL A 56 -0.08 -9.21 -1.71
CA VAL A 56 -1.21 -8.70 -2.49
C VAL A 56 -2.22 -9.84 -2.66
N MET A 57 -3.25 -9.81 -1.83
CA MET A 57 -4.38 -10.74 -1.91
C MET A 57 -5.47 -10.15 -2.80
N SER A 58 -6.50 -10.91 -3.13
CA SER A 58 -7.54 -10.47 -4.08
C SER A 58 -8.32 -9.23 -3.65
N ASN A 59 -8.51 -8.97 -2.35
CA ASN A 59 -9.24 -7.80 -1.84
C ASN A 59 -8.44 -6.82 -0.97
N HIS A 60 -7.17 -7.08 -0.68
CA HIS A 60 -6.34 -6.21 0.15
C HIS A 60 -4.86 -6.43 -0.09
N TYR A 61 -4.04 -5.52 0.42
CA TYR A 61 -2.59 -5.60 0.35
C TYR A 61 -1.96 -5.24 1.70
N HIS A 62 -0.76 -5.77 1.93
CA HIS A 62 0.13 -5.43 3.04
C HIS A 62 1.48 -5.04 2.45
N LEU A 63 2.03 -3.90 2.85
CA LEU A 63 3.38 -3.47 2.46
C LEU A 63 4.18 -3.14 3.72
N LEU A 64 5.46 -3.51 3.72
CA LEU A 64 6.43 -3.06 4.71
C LEU A 64 7.37 -2.06 4.05
N ILE A 65 7.15 -0.77 4.34
CA ILE A 65 7.87 0.33 3.69
C ILE A 65 8.80 1.00 4.69
N ARG A 66 10.08 1.13 4.34
CA ARG A 66 11.00 2.05 4.99
C ARG A 66 11.00 3.36 4.22
N VAL A 67 10.58 4.44 4.88
CA VAL A 67 10.51 5.78 4.25
C VAL A 67 11.83 6.54 4.42
N GLY A 68 12.17 7.36 3.42
CA GLY A 68 13.28 8.31 3.50
C GLY A 68 12.85 9.65 4.11
N ALA A 69 13.31 10.73 3.48
CA ALA A 69 12.97 12.11 3.87
C ALA A 69 11.52 12.50 3.54
N GLU A 70 10.87 11.82 2.59
CA GLU A 70 9.50 12.12 2.19
C GLU A 70 8.47 11.30 3.00
N PRO A 71 7.30 11.88 3.29
CA PRO A 71 6.25 11.16 4.00
C PRO A 71 5.62 10.07 3.11
N LEU A 72 5.12 9.02 3.76
CA LEU A 72 4.47 7.87 3.10
C LEU A 72 3.34 8.28 2.12
N SER A 73 2.68 9.43 2.36
CA SER A 73 1.64 9.96 1.48
C SER A 73 2.13 10.32 0.08
N LYS A 74 3.39 10.75 -0.08
CA LYS A 74 3.99 11.08 -1.38
C LYS A 74 4.16 9.83 -2.25
N LEU A 75 4.34 8.67 -1.63
CA LEU A 75 4.36 7.37 -2.31
C LEU A 75 2.93 6.85 -2.55
N MET A 76 2.12 6.80 -1.49
CA MET A 76 0.84 6.08 -1.54
C MET A 76 -0.25 6.82 -2.32
N ALA A 77 -0.25 8.15 -2.35
CA ALA A 77 -1.27 8.90 -3.08
C ALA A 77 -1.24 8.65 -4.60
N PRO A 78 -0.09 8.80 -5.31
CA PRO A 78 -0.02 8.50 -6.74
C PRO A 78 -0.21 7.01 -7.03
N LEU A 79 0.31 6.11 -6.19
CA LEU A 79 0.10 4.67 -6.31
C LEU A 79 -1.39 4.31 -6.33
N LEU A 80 -2.12 4.68 -5.27
CA LEU A 80 -3.53 4.29 -5.12
C LEU A 80 -4.44 5.03 -6.09
N GLY A 81 -4.18 6.30 -6.37
CA GLY A 81 -4.93 7.07 -7.35
C GLY A 81 -4.76 6.51 -8.76
N GLY A 82 -3.51 6.25 -9.16
CA GLY A 82 -3.20 5.68 -10.47
C GLY A 82 -3.80 4.28 -10.65
N TYR A 83 -3.67 3.43 -9.64
CA TYR A 83 -4.27 2.09 -9.64
C TYR A 83 -5.80 2.15 -9.74
N ALA A 84 -6.45 2.95 -8.89
CA ALA A 84 -7.91 3.07 -8.90
C ALA A 84 -8.43 3.55 -10.26
N GLY A 85 -7.73 4.49 -10.90
CA GLY A 85 -8.04 4.95 -12.25
C GLY A 85 -7.95 3.83 -13.29
N SER A 86 -6.85 3.07 -13.29
CA SER A 86 -6.64 1.94 -14.21
C SER A 86 -7.66 0.82 -13.99
N TYR A 87 -7.90 0.45 -12.74
CA TYR A 87 -8.90 -0.55 -12.35
C TYR A 87 -10.30 -0.15 -12.81
N ASN A 88 -10.70 1.10 -12.57
CA ASN A 88 -12.02 1.59 -12.99
C ASN A 88 -12.18 1.56 -14.51
N ARG A 89 -11.15 1.97 -15.27
CA ARG A 89 -11.18 1.87 -16.74
C ARG A 89 -11.26 0.41 -17.21
N ARG A 90 -10.41 -0.47 -16.67
CA ARG A 90 -10.33 -1.89 -17.03
C ARG A 90 -11.64 -2.64 -16.80
N TYR A 91 -12.37 -2.30 -15.74
CA TYR A 91 -13.60 -3.00 -15.36
C TYR A 91 -14.88 -2.19 -15.62
N HIS A 92 -14.82 -1.12 -16.41
CA HIS A 92 -15.95 -0.24 -16.71
C HIS A 92 -16.71 0.20 -15.44
N ARG A 93 -15.97 0.57 -14.41
CA ARG A 93 -16.49 1.04 -13.11
C ARG A 93 -16.26 2.53 -12.93
N SER A 94 -17.04 3.10 -12.03
CA SER A 94 -16.82 4.43 -11.47
C SER A 94 -16.82 4.37 -9.94
N GLY A 95 -16.29 5.41 -9.30
CA GLY A 95 -16.27 5.56 -7.85
C GLY A 95 -15.03 4.96 -7.16
N TYR A 96 -15.15 4.78 -5.84
CA TYR A 96 -14.03 4.37 -4.99
C TYR A 96 -13.69 2.88 -5.16
N VAL A 97 -12.40 2.60 -5.35
CA VAL A 97 -11.86 1.24 -5.40
C VAL A 97 -11.48 0.76 -4.00
N PHE A 98 -10.86 1.64 -3.20
CA PHE A 98 -10.45 1.35 -1.83
C PHE A 98 -11.51 1.83 -0.82
N GLN A 99 -11.68 1.07 0.27
CA GLN A 99 -12.69 1.36 1.29
C GLN A 99 -12.44 2.68 2.02
N ASN A 100 -11.17 2.96 2.33
CA ASN A 100 -10.72 4.11 3.09
C ASN A 100 -9.31 4.49 2.61
N ARG A 101 -8.76 5.58 3.16
CA ARG A 101 -7.31 5.78 3.09
C ARG A 101 -6.60 4.59 3.71
N TYR A 102 -5.43 4.24 3.18
CA TYR A 102 -4.58 3.19 3.75
C TYR A 102 -4.30 3.43 5.24
N GLN A 103 -4.21 2.34 6.00
CA GLN A 103 -3.68 2.33 7.36
C GLN A 103 -2.15 2.28 7.31
N SER A 104 -1.50 2.91 8.28
CA SER A 104 -0.03 2.91 8.41
C SER A 104 0.32 2.82 9.88
N ILE A 105 1.05 1.79 10.27
CA ILE A 105 1.50 1.53 11.63
C ILE A 105 3.03 1.67 11.62
N LEU A 106 3.57 2.54 12.49
CA LEU A 106 5.02 2.64 12.67
C LEU A 106 5.48 1.37 13.41
N CYS A 107 6.44 0.66 12.82
CA CYS A 107 6.99 -0.57 13.35
C CYS A 107 8.31 -0.30 14.07
N ASP A 108 8.51 -0.98 15.19
CA ASP A 108 9.83 -1.14 15.78
C ASP A 108 10.63 -2.14 14.94
N ALA A 109 11.84 -1.77 14.54
CA ALA A 109 12.65 -2.51 13.59
C ALA A 109 13.09 -3.87 14.14
N ASP A 110 13.28 -3.99 15.46
CA ASP A 110 13.96 -5.13 16.06
C ASP A 110 13.01 -6.31 16.35
N ASN A 111 11.78 -6.04 16.79
CA ASN A 111 10.84 -7.10 17.20
C ASN A 111 9.69 -7.34 16.21
N TYR A 112 9.26 -6.31 15.46
CA TYR A 112 8.04 -6.41 14.66
C TYR A 112 8.30 -6.87 13.22
N LEU A 113 9.51 -6.66 12.69
CA LEU A 113 9.83 -6.93 11.29
C LEU A 113 9.71 -8.42 10.95
N LEU A 114 10.25 -9.31 11.80
CA LEU A 114 10.23 -10.76 11.60
C LEU A 114 8.82 -11.34 11.73
N GLU A 115 8.05 -10.93 12.73
CA GLU A 115 6.67 -11.37 12.91
C GLU A 115 5.76 -10.84 11.81
N LEU A 116 5.95 -9.59 11.39
CA LEU A 116 5.17 -9.01 10.32
C LEU A 116 5.48 -9.64 8.97
N VAL A 117 6.75 -9.91 8.66
CA VAL A 117 7.13 -10.67 7.47
C VAL A 117 6.45 -12.05 7.52
N ARG A 118 6.53 -12.77 8.65
CA ARG A 118 5.81 -14.05 8.82
C ARG A 118 4.30 -13.90 8.63
N TYR A 119 3.68 -12.87 9.19
CA TYR A 119 2.25 -12.62 9.05
C TYR A 119 1.85 -12.31 7.60
N ILE A 120 2.63 -11.48 6.91
CA ILE A 120 2.43 -11.14 5.49
C ILE A 120 2.50 -12.42 4.64
N HIS A 121 3.42 -13.33 4.96
CA HIS A 121 3.55 -14.62 4.27
C HIS A 121 2.49 -15.65 4.67
N LEU A 122 1.99 -15.63 5.91
CA LEU A 122 1.02 -16.60 6.44
C LEU A 122 -0.45 -16.23 6.14
N ARG A 123 -0.74 -14.99 5.76
CA ARG A 123 -2.09 -14.51 5.45
C ARG A 123 -2.28 -14.05 4.00
N GLY A 124 -1.32 -14.38 3.12
CA GLY A 124 -1.41 -14.19 1.67
C GLY A 124 -2.37 -15.16 1.01
#